data_AF-A0A6A5RBH6-F1
#
_entry.id   AF-A0A6A5RBH6-F1
#
_cell.length_a   1.000
_cell.length_b   1.000
_cell.length_c   1.000
_cell.angle_alpha   90.00
_cell.angle_beta   90.00
_cell.angle_gamma   90.00
#
_symmetry.space_group_name_H-M   'P 1'
#
loop_
_entity.id
_entity.type
_entity.pdbx_description
1 polymer ?
#
loop_
_entity_poly.entity_id
_entity_poly.type
_entity_poly.pdbx_seq_one_letter_code
_entity_poly.pdbx_strand_id
1 'polypeptide(L)'
;MKPIQRNMSFLLRTASFAAPTIARFTTPISQRAFSTAPHMSFNIDSKFLSQTTAAEKALTNKEGPITDGPTARAQKHVGQQLTAQIIGEINDAENTITGSSQPTKGGPTAVAQSILANEVGAGKNNNYNDNNTSNNSEKHTGKLDSLTIHKITEAEKNITGQQPVQGGPTAKSQQHANEPITSEALHDITEGEKKITGGKRVKGGPTSQAQSELGKSRS
;
A
#
# COMPACT_ATOMS: atom_id res chain seq x y z
N MET A 1 -65.05 -45.77 -35.51
CA MET A 1 -65.13 -45.64 -36.97
C MET A 1 -63.74 -45.32 -37.49
N LYS A 2 -63.15 -46.20 -38.31
CA LYS A 2 -61.93 -45.93 -39.10
C LYS A 2 -62.37 -45.53 -40.51
N PRO A 3 -61.80 -44.45 -41.06
CA PRO A 3 -61.18 -44.51 -42.39
C PRO A 3 -59.93 -43.59 -42.45
N ILE A 4 -59.06 -43.49 -43.45
CA ILE A 4 -58.74 -44.14 -44.72
C ILE A 4 -57.36 -43.56 -45.10
N GLN A 5 -56.49 -44.36 -45.71
CA GLN A 5 -55.23 -43.90 -46.32
C GLN A 5 -55.47 -43.06 -47.58
N ARG A 6 -54.59 -42.09 -47.87
CA ARG A 6 -54.20 -41.79 -49.26
C ARG A 6 -52.84 -41.10 -49.36
N ASN A 7 -51.99 -41.71 -50.19
CA ASN A 7 -50.72 -41.21 -50.71
C ASN A 7 -50.86 -39.81 -51.34
N MET A 8 -49.79 -39.01 -51.19
CA MET A 8 -49.32 -38.12 -52.25
C MET A 8 -47.80 -38.14 -52.30
N SER A 9 -47.28 -38.61 -53.44
CA SER A 9 -45.93 -38.39 -53.93
C SER A 9 -45.62 -36.89 -54.02
N PHE A 10 -44.35 -36.50 -53.93
CA PHE A 10 -43.58 -35.84 -54.99
C PHE A 10 -42.38 -35.02 -54.46
N LEU A 11 -41.31 -35.10 -55.26
CA LEU A 11 -40.24 -34.12 -55.50
C LEU A 11 -39.01 -34.09 -54.58
N LEU A 12 -37.93 -34.63 -55.16
CA LEU A 12 -36.66 -33.94 -55.45
C LEU A 12 -36.27 -32.80 -54.50
N ARG A 13 -35.10 -32.93 -53.89
CA ARG A 13 -33.89 -32.16 -54.27
C ARG A 13 -32.67 -32.67 -53.52
N THR A 14 -31.71 -33.14 -54.29
CA THR A 14 -30.31 -33.27 -53.89
C THR A 14 -29.77 -31.88 -53.53
N ALA A 15 -29.47 -31.66 -52.25
CA ALA A 15 -28.66 -30.54 -51.80
C ALA A 15 -27.36 -31.09 -51.21
N SER A 16 -26.30 -30.98 -52.01
CA SER A 16 -24.93 -31.25 -51.62
C SER A 16 -24.51 -30.25 -50.54
N PHE A 17 -24.45 -30.67 -49.28
CA PHE A 17 -23.80 -29.90 -48.24
C PHE A 17 -22.32 -30.27 -48.20
N ALA A 18 -21.50 -29.38 -48.76
CA ALA A 18 -20.08 -29.34 -48.48
C ALA A 18 -19.88 -29.00 -46.99
N ALA A 19 -19.41 -29.96 -46.21
CA ALA A 19 -18.99 -29.73 -44.84
C ALA A 19 -17.56 -29.15 -44.85
N PRO A 20 -17.31 -27.95 -44.29
CA PRO A 20 -15.96 -27.54 -43.98
C PRO A 20 -15.43 -28.35 -42.81
N THR A 21 -14.28 -28.98 -43.02
CA THR A 21 -13.43 -29.63 -42.04
C THR A 21 -13.14 -28.68 -40.89
N ILE A 22 -13.82 -28.84 -39.75
CA ILE A 22 -13.43 -28.17 -38.50
C ILE A 22 -12.23 -28.94 -37.96
N ALA A 23 -11.03 -28.39 -38.18
CA ALA A 23 -9.82 -28.77 -37.48
C ALA A 23 -10.08 -28.67 -35.97
N ARG A 24 -10.17 -29.82 -35.30
CA ARG A 24 -10.12 -29.90 -33.84
C ARG A 24 -8.71 -29.53 -33.41
N PHE A 25 -8.49 -28.25 -33.08
CA PHE A 25 -7.37 -27.85 -32.24
C PHE A 25 -7.62 -28.39 -30.84
N THR A 26 -7.12 -29.59 -30.56
CA THR A 26 -6.91 -30.07 -29.19
C THR A 26 -5.72 -29.31 -28.62
N THR A 27 -5.96 -28.12 -28.09
CA THR A 27 -5.02 -27.52 -27.15
C THR A 27 -5.09 -28.33 -25.87
N PRO A 28 -3.98 -28.90 -25.36
CA PRO A 28 -3.97 -29.38 -23.99
C PRO A 28 -4.23 -28.16 -23.10
N ILE A 29 -5.37 -28.14 -22.42
CA ILE A 29 -5.61 -27.25 -21.29
C ILE A 29 -4.55 -27.65 -20.26
N SER A 30 -3.42 -26.94 -20.32
CA SER A 30 -2.41 -26.95 -19.29
C SER A 30 -3.12 -26.45 -18.05
N GLN A 31 -3.51 -27.40 -17.18
CA GLN A 31 -3.99 -27.13 -15.84
C GLN A 31 -2.85 -26.37 -15.17
N ARG A 32 -2.95 -25.03 -15.19
CA ARG A 32 -2.11 -24.19 -14.33
C ARG A 32 -2.44 -24.68 -12.93
N ALA A 33 -1.49 -25.41 -12.34
CA ALA A 33 -1.49 -25.65 -10.91
C ALA A 33 -1.71 -24.29 -10.26
N PHE A 34 -2.80 -24.14 -9.51
CA PHE A 34 -2.93 -23.03 -8.58
C PHE A 34 -1.77 -23.21 -7.61
N SER A 35 -0.68 -22.50 -7.85
CA SER A 35 0.40 -22.37 -6.89
C SER A 35 -0.26 -21.85 -5.62
N THR A 36 -0.29 -22.68 -4.58
CA THR A 36 -0.53 -22.26 -3.21
C THR A 36 0.24 -20.96 -3.00
N ALA A 37 -0.48 -19.89 -2.70
CA ALA A 37 0.13 -18.63 -2.28
C ALA A 37 1.16 -18.96 -1.18
N PRO A 38 2.33 -18.30 -1.16
CA PRO A 38 3.28 -18.49 -0.09
C PRO A 38 2.53 -18.32 1.24
N HIS A 39 2.58 -19.36 2.07
CA HIS A 39 1.93 -19.34 3.38
C HIS A 39 2.62 -18.23 4.18
N MET A 40 1.91 -17.10 4.32
CA MET A 40 2.36 -15.93 5.05
C MET A 40 2.54 -16.36 6.51
N SER A 41 3.73 -16.23 7.07
CA SER A 41 3.97 -16.60 8.46
C SER A 41 4.76 -15.52 9.18
N PHE A 42 4.15 -14.35 9.32
CA PHE A 42 4.57 -13.37 10.30
C PHE A 42 4.15 -13.84 11.68
N ASN A 43 5.05 -13.91 12.66
CA ASN A 43 4.67 -14.28 14.03
C ASN A 43 4.27 -13.03 14.81
N ILE A 44 3.19 -13.13 15.59
CA ILE A 44 2.74 -12.04 16.47
C ILE A 44 3.75 -11.92 17.62
N ASP A 45 4.60 -10.91 17.50
CA ASP A 45 5.69 -10.59 18.41
C ASP A 45 5.39 -9.31 19.22
N SER A 46 6.28 -9.00 20.16
CA SER A 46 6.16 -7.79 20.99
C SER A 46 6.21 -6.51 20.17
N LYS A 47 6.93 -6.53 19.04
CA LYS A 47 7.01 -5.40 18.09
C LYS A 47 5.66 -5.15 17.43
N PHE A 48 4.99 -6.19 16.93
CA PHE A 48 3.63 -6.11 16.40
C PHE A 48 2.68 -5.51 17.43
N LEU A 49 2.66 -6.07 18.65
CA LEU A 49 1.79 -5.56 19.72
C LEU A 49 2.05 -4.10 20.04
N SER A 50 3.32 -3.69 20.09
CA SER A 50 3.70 -2.30 20.34
C SER A 50 3.16 -1.36 19.26
N GLN A 51 3.32 -1.74 17.99
CA GLN A 51 2.83 -0.96 16.85
C GLN A 51 1.29 -0.90 16.80
N THR A 52 0.62 -2.02 17.05
CA THR A 52 -0.85 -2.09 17.16
C THR A 52 -1.35 -1.22 18.32
N THR A 53 -0.68 -1.24 19.47
CA THR A 53 -1.03 -0.39 20.63
C THR A 53 -0.86 1.09 20.32
N ALA A 54 0.23 1.46 19.64
CA ALA A 54 0.47 2.85 19.23
C ALA A 54 -0.61 3.35 18.26
N ALA A 55 -1.03 2.51 17.32
CA ALA A 55 -2.12 2.82 16.39
C ALA A 55 -3.47 2.93 17.10
N GLU A 56 -3.77 2.03 18.04
CA GLU A 56 -4.99 2.09 18.85
C GLU A 56 -5.04 3.37 19.72
N LYS A 57 -3.91 3.76 20.32
CA LYS A 57 -3.77 5.03 21.05
C LYS A 57 -4.07 6.23 20.15
N ALA A 58 -3.54 6.22 18.92
CA ALA A 58 -3.75 7.30 17.97
C ALA A 58 -5.22 7.45 17.54
N LEU A 59 -5.98 6.34 17.50
CA LEU A 59 -7.40 6.38 17.15
C LEU A 59 -8.32 6.79 18.30
N THR A 60 -8.02 6.32 19.51
CA THR A 60 -8.95 6.41 20.64
C THR A 60 -8.59 7.51 21.63
N ASN A 61 -7.40 8.09 21.50
CA ASN A 61 -6.80 9.03 22.45
C ASN A 61 -6.73 8.50 23.89
N LYS A 62 -6.85 7.17 24.09
CA LYS A 62 -6.70 6.52 25.39
C LYS A 62 -5.28 5.97 25.53
N GLU A 63 -4.67 6.21 26.69
CA GLU A 63 -3.37 5.63 26.99
C GLU A 63 -3.52 4.16 27.41
N GLY A 64 -3.22 3.26 26.49
CA GLY A 64 -3.12 1.82 26.75
C GLY A 64 -4.09 0.96 25.93
N PRO A 65 -3.92 -0.37 25.97
CA PRO A 65 -4.83 -1.31 25.33
C PRO A 65 -6.23 -1.16 25.93
N ILE A 66 -7.23 -0.94 25.08
CA ILE A 66 -8.62 -0.90 25.52
C ILE A 66 -9.08 -2.33 25.78
N THR A 67 -9.90 -2.50 26.82
CA THR A 67 -10.56 -3.78 27.10
C THR A 67 -11.39 -4.19 25.89
N ASP A 68 -11.12 -5.39 25.35
CA ASP A 68 -11.68 -5.91 24.09
C ASP A 68 -11.32 -5.12 22.80
N GLY A 69 -10.33 -4.23 22.88
CA GLY A 69 -9.80 -3.51 21.74
C GLY A 69 -8.92 -4.35 20.80
N PRO A 70 -8.51 -3.77 19.66
CA PRO A 70 -7.72 -4.44 18.63
C PRO A 70 -6.38 -4.95 19.17
N THR A 71 -5.72 -4.23 20.08
CA THR A 71 -4.52 -4.71 20.77
C THR A 71 -4.82 -5.88 21.69
N ALA A 72 -5.95 -5.86 22.42
CA ALA A 72 -6.34 -6.98 23.28
C ALA A 72 -6.64 -8.25 22.47
N ARG A 73 -7.21 -8.11 21.26
CA ARG A 73 -7.38 -9.23 20.31
C ARG A 73 -6.04 -9.75 19.81
N ALA A 74 -5.15 -8.87 19.37
CA ALA A 74 -3.80 -9.23 18.97
C ALA A 74 -3.03 -9.97 20.08
N GLN A 75 -3.17 -9.55 21.33
CA GLN A 75 -2.52 -10.15 22.49
C GLN A 75 -2.96 -11.61 22.75
N LYS A 76 -4.19 -11.99 22.37
CA LYS A 76 -4.67 -13.38 22.50
C LYS A 76 -3.95 -14.36 21.58
N HIS A 77 -3.30 -13.84 20.53
CA HIS A 77 -2.60 -14.64 19.52
C HIS A 77 -1.08 -14.47 19.57
N VAL A 78 -0.52 -13.98 20.68
CA VAL A 78 0.94 -13.85 20.84
C VAL A 78 1.63 -15.19 20.66
N GLY A 79 2.68 -15.21 19.85
CA GLY A 79 3.41 -16.43 19.49
C GLY A 79 2.71 -17.29 18.43
N GLN A 80 1.54 -16.89 17.94
CA GLN A 80 0.89 -17.50 16.78
C GLN A 80 1.25 -16.75 15.50
N GLN A 81 1.07 -17.40 14.35
CA GLN A 81 1.23 -16.76 13.06
C GLN A 81 0.06 -15.80 12.81
N LEU A 82 0.36 -14.59 12.37
CA LEU A 82 -0.59 -13.59 11.90
C LEU A 82 -1.24 -14.12 10.62
N THR A 83 -2.50 -14.50 10.75
CA THR A 83 -3.34 -14.97 9.66
C THR A 83 -4.38 -13.92 9.29
N ALA A 84 -5.01 -14.09 8.13
CA ALA A 84 -6.15 -13.27 7.72
C ALA A 84 -7.30 -13.31 8.75
N GLN A 85 -7.46 -14.43 9.46
CA GLN A 85 -8.44 -14.55 10.54
C GLN A 85 -8.12 -13.58 11.68
N ILE A 86 -6.86 -13.54 12.15
CA ILE A 86 -6.46 -12.65 13.26
C ILE A 86 -6.58 -11.18 12.83
N ILE A 87 -6.25 -10.85 11.58
CA ILE A 87 -6.50 -9.50 11.03
C ILE A 87 -7.99 -9.17 11.05
N GLY A 88 -8.86 -10.14 10.72
CA GLY A 88 -10.31 -10.00 10.84
C GLY A 88 -10.75 -9.69 12.27
N GLU A 89 -10.25 -10.43 13.26
CA GLU A 89 -10.58 -10.20 14.67
C GLU A 89 -10.10 -8.83 15.19
N ILE A 90 -8.94 -8.37 14.72
CA ILE A 90 -8.42 -7.02 15.00
C ILE A 90 -9.33 -5.96 14.36
N ASN A 91 -9.75 -6.17 13.11
CA ASN A 91 -10.66 -5.29 12.40
C ASN A 91 -12.02 -5.19 13.08
N ASP A 92 -12.58 -6.32 13.53
CA ASP A 92 -13.86 -6.32 14.22
C ASP A 92 -13.80 -5.52 15.52
N ALA A 93 -12.72 -5.68 16.30
CA ALA A 93 -12.50 -4.87 17.49
C ALA A 93 -12.30 -3.39 17.17
N GLU A 94 -11.55 -3.05 16.13
CA GLU A 94 -11.40 -1.67 15.66
C GLU A 94 -12.75 -1.07 15.22
N ASN A 95 -13.59 -1.85 14.54
CA ASN A 95 -14.92 -1.44 14.11
C ASN A 95 -15.83 -1.17 15.31
N THR A 96 -15.77 -1.99 16.36
CA THR A 96 -16.57 -1.75 17.59
C THR A 96 -16.19 -0.46 18.31
N ILE A 97 -14.93 -0.02 18.19
CA ILE A 97 -14.43 1.20 18.82
C ILE A 97 -14.69 2.44 17.97
N THR A 98 -14.48 2.33 16.65
CA THR A 98 -14.56 3.48 15.72
C THR A 98 -15.93 3.66 15.11
N GLY A 99 -16.82 2.66 15.23
CA GLY A 99 -18.14 2.64 14.58
C GLY A 99 -18.09 2.56 13.06
N SER A 100 -16.91 2.37 12.48
CA SER A 100 -16.68 2.24 11.03
C SER A 100 -16.64 0.77 10.65
N SER A 101 -17.09 0.40 9.45
CA SER A 101 -16.99 -0.98 8.94
C SER A 101 -15.71 -1.24 8.14
N GLN A 102 -14.90 -0.20 7.95
CA GLN A 102 -13.66 -0.25 7.19
C GLN A 102 -12.47 0.00 8.10
N PRO A 103 -11.31 -0.64 7.82
CA PRO A 103 -10.07 -0.34 8.50
C PRO A 103 -9.78 1.17 8.42
N THR A 104 -9.58 1.80 9.57
CA THR A 104 -9.26 3.22 9.60
C THR A 104 -7.83 3.44 9.15
N LYS A 105 -7.60 4.53 8.41
CA LYS A 105 -6.26 4.85 7.90
C LYS A 105 -5.31 5.12 9.07
N GLY A 106 -4.27 4.28 9.19
CA GLY A 106 -3.32 4.35 10.31
C GLY A 106 -3.80 3.64 11.58
N GLY A 107 -4.94 2.94 11.51
CA GLY A 107 -5.44 2.13 12.60
C GLY A 107 -4.70 0.81 12.79
N PRO A 108 -4.97 0.11 13.90
CA PRO A 108 -4.31 -1.16 14.26
C PRO A 108 -4.48 -2.25 13.19
N THR A 109 -5.61 -2.28 12.48
CA THR A 109 -5.85 -3.18 11.36
C THR A 109 -5.00 -2.81 10.15
N ALA A 110 -4.90 -1.52 9.83
CA ALA A 110 -4.06 -1.04 8.74
C ALA A 110 -2.57 -1.36 9.00
N VAL A 111 -2.13 -1.28 10.27
CA VAL A 111 -0.78 -1.71 10.69
C VAL A 111 -0.62 -3.21 10.44
N ALA A 112 -1.55 -4.04 10.90
CA ALA A 112 -1.46 -5.49 10.71
C ALA A 112 -1.43 -5.89 9.21
N GLN A 113 -2.26 -5.25 8.39
CA GLN A 113 -2.25 -5.46 6.94
C GLN A 113 -0.95 -4.96 6.29
N SER A 114 -0.39 -3.85 6.77
CA SER A 114 0.86 -3.30 6.23
C SER A 114 2.07 -4.19 6.53
N ILE A 115 2.10 -4.79 7.72
CA ILE A 115 3.15 -5.73 8.12
C ILE A 115 3.08 -6.99 7.27
N LEU A 116 1.86 -7.52 7.08
CA LEU A 116 1.62 -8.67 6.21
C LEU A 116 1.99 -8.37 4.75
N ALA A 117 1.60 -7.20 4.23
CA ALA A 117 1.87 -6.81 2.84
C ALA A 117 3.37 -6.53 2.59
N ASN A 118 4.08 -5.95 3.56
CA ASN A 118 5.51 -5.70 3.45
C ASN A 118 6.34 -6.99 3.40
N GLU A 119 5.84 -8.08 3.98
CA GLU A 119 6.49 -9.39 3.90
C GLU A 119 6.35 -10.01 2.50
N VAL A 120 5.19 -9.85 1.85
CA VAL A 120 4.92 -10.38 0.49
C VAL A 120 5.80 -9.72 -0.59
N GLY A 121 6.28 -8.48 -0.35
CA GLY A 121 7.15 -7.76 -1.27
C GLY A 121 8.66 -7.93 -1.03
N ALA A 122 9.08 -8.55 0.08
CA ALA A 122 10.47 -8.54 0.51
C ALA A 122 11.00 -9.95 0.82
N GLY A 123 11.49 -10.62 -0.23
CA GLY A 123 12.57 -11.59 -0.05
C GLY A 123 13.85 -10.89 0.41
N LYS A 124 13.88 -10.38 1.65
CA LYS A 124 15.07 -9.85 2.31
C LYS A 124 15.01 -10.13 3.80
N ASN A 125 15.91 -11.00 4.24
CA ASN A 125 16.30 -11.24 5.61
C ASN A 125 16.32 -9.95 6.41
N ASN A 126 15.40 -9.80 7.36
CA ASN A 126 15.44 -8.71 8.33
C ASN A 126 15.40 -9.30 9.73
N ASN A 127 16.60 -9.58 10.23
CA ASN A 127 16.89 -9.52 11.65
C ASN A 127 16.80 -8.03 12.05
N TYR A 128 15.58 -7.54 12.27
CA TYR A 128 15.33 -6.16 12.69
C TYR A 128 14.88 -6.16 14.15
N ASN A 129 15.88 -6.07 15.01
CA ASN A 129 15.77 -5.71 16.41
C ASN A 129 15.23 -4.28 16.50
N ASP A 130 13.92 -4.15 16.63
CA ASP A 130 13.23 -2.86 16.81
C ASP A 130 13.13 -2.58 18.31
N ASN A 131 14.29 -2.28 18.89
CA ASN A 131 14.31 -1.44 20.06
C ASN A 131 14.19 -0.01 19.57
N ASN A 132 13.08 0.60 19.98
CA ASN A 132 12.77 2.01 19.86
C ASN A 132 13.92 2.84 20.46
N THR A 133 14.94 3.08 19.65
CA THR A 133 15.84 4.21 19.76
C THR A 133 15.77 4.84 18.40
N SER A 134 15.18 6.03 18.35
CA SER A 134 15.22 6.97 17.25
C SER A 134 16.67 7.43 17.05
N ASN A 135 17.53 6.49 16.68
CA ASN A 135 18.74 6.70 15.92
C ASN A 135 18.42 6.08 14.58
N ASN A 136 17.46 6.70 13.92
CA ASN A 136 17.38 6.68 12.48
C ASN A 136 18.77 7.18 12.06
N SER A 137 19.70 6.26 11.80
CA SER A 137 20.74 6.48 10.80
C SER A 137 19.94 6.69 9.52
N GLU A 138 19.32 7.87 9.40
CA GLU A 138 18.66 8.35 8.21
C GLU A 138 19.74 8.18 7.16
N LYS A 139 19.59 7.16 6.33
CA LYS A 139 20.60 6.85 5.35
C LYS A 139 20.54 8.00 4.37
N HIS A 140 21.39 8.99 4.57
CA HIS A 140 21.40 10.20 3.77
C HIS A 140 21.97 9.86 2.40
N THR A 141 21.07 9.59 1.46
CA THR A 141 21.46 9.12 0.13
C THR A 141 21.93 10.27 -0.75
N GLY A 142 21.66 11.52 -0.35
CA GLY A 142 21.89 12.69 -1.18
C GLY A 142 20.99 12.69 -2.42
N LYS A 143 19.88 11.93 -2.39
CA LYS A 143 18.89 11.82 -3.45
C LYS A 143 17.54 12.31 -2.96
N LEU A 144 16.68 12.69 -3.89
CA LEU A 144 15.26 12.94 -3.64
C LEU A 144 14.51 11.60 -3.56
N ASP A 145 14.87 10.80 -2.56
CA ASP A 145 14.17 9.57 -2.23
C ASP A 145 12.84 9.85 -1.53
N SER A 146 12.05 8.79 -1.29
CA SER A 146 10.74 8.89 -0.66
C SER A 146 10.77 9.54 0.72
N LEU A 147 11.83 9.31 1.50
CA LEU A 147 12.03 9.91 2.82
C LEU A 147 12.30 11.40 2.72
N THR A 148 13.15 11.81 1.78
CA THR A 148 13.49 13.21 1.54
C THR A 148 12.28 13.98 1.03
N ILE A 149 11.57 13.42 0.05
CA ILE A 149 10.32 14.01 -0.47
C ILE A 149 9.28 14.14 0.65
N HIS A 150 9.17 13.14 1.53
CA HIS A 150 8.27 13.23 2.68
C HIS A 150 8.60 14.41 3.61
N LYS A 151 9.89 14.60 3.97
CA LYS A 151 10.32 15.74 4.79
C LYS A 151 10.03 17.09 4.13
N ILE A 152 10.22 17.17 2.81
CA ILE A 152 9.89 18.36 2.02
C ILE A 152 8.37 18.61 2.06
N THR A 153 7.56 17.56 1.92
CA THR A 153 6.10 17.60 2.02
C THR A 153 5.63 18.07 3.38
N GLU A 154 6.23 17.58 4.47
CA GLU A 154 5.92 18.05 5.81
C GLU A 154 6.26 19.52 5.99
N ALA A 155 7.43 19.95 5.50
CA ALA A 155 7.83 21.36 5.54
C ALA A 155 6.89 22.25 4.70
N GLU A 156 6.39 21.76 3.56
CA GLU A 156 5.41 22.49 2.75
C GLU A 156 4.09 22.63 3.49
N LYS A 157 3.59 21.53 4.05
CA LYS A 157 2.35 21.51 4.85
C LYS A 157 2.44 22.45 6.04
N ASN A 158 3.60 22.57 6.68
CA ASN A 158 3.81 23.49 7.79
C ASN A 158 3.74 24.97 7.37
N ILE A 159 4.02 25.28 6.10
CA ILE A 159 3.95 26.63 5.56
C ILE A 159 2.55 26.96 5.04
N THR A 160 1.95 26.06 4.26
CA THR A 160 0.64 26.28 3.62
C THR A 160 -0.53 25.96 4.54
N GLY A 161 -0.29 25.18 5.62
CA GLY A 161 -1.33 24.64 6.51
C GLY A 161 -2.20 23.56 5.86
N GLN A 162 -1.89 23.14 4.63
CA GLN A 162 -2.73 22.27 3.81
C GLN A 162 -1.90 21.20 3.07
N GLN A 163 -2.57 20.35 2.29
CA GLN A 163 -1.93 19.35 1.44
C GLN A 163 -1.01 20.02 0.38
N PRO A 164 -0.05 19.27 -0.21
CA PRO A 164 0.85 19.78 -1.23
C PRO A 164 0.12 20.52 -2.36
N VAL A 165 0.62 21.70 -2.70
CA VAL A 165 0.00 22.58 -3.69
C VAL A 165 0.53 22.23 -5.08
N GLN A 166 -0.32 22.34 -6.10
CA GLN A 166 0.08 22.07 -7.48
C GLN A 166 1.19 23.05 -7.94
N GLY A 167 2.33 22.49 -8.31
CA GLY A 167 3.53 23.25 -8.67
C GLY A 167 4.23 23.90 -7.46
N GLY A 168 3.90 23.48 -6.25
CA GLY A 168 4.64 23.80 -5.03
C GLY A 168 5.93 22.98 -4.92
N PRO A 169 6.69 23.16 -3.83
CA PRO A 169 8.00 22.53 -3.65
C PRO A 169 7.94 21.00 -3.65
N THR A 170 6.91 20.38 -3.07
CA THR A 170 6.72 18.91 -3.13
C THR A 170 6.54 18.43 -4.56
N ALA A 171 5.70 19.12 -5.34
CA ALA A 171 5.46 18.75 -6.74
C ALA A 171 6.77 18.84 -7.55
N LYS A 172 7.60 19.84 -7.27
CA LYS A 172 8.93 19.99 -7.86
C LYS A 172 9.91 18.92 -7.40
N SER A 173 9.91 18.54 -6.12
CA SER A 173 10.73 17.42 -5.64
C SER A 173 10.31 16.07 -6.24
N GLN A 174 9.02 15.88 -6.50
CA GLN A 174 8.51 14.67 -7.15
C GLN A 174 8.90 14.57 -8.62
N GLN A 175 9.09 15.71 -9.33
CA GLN A 175 9.61 15.71 -10.70
C GLN A 175 11.04 15.12 -10.78
N HIS A 176 11.81 15.28 -9.71
CA HIS A 176 13.17 14.78 -9.59
C HIS A 176 13.27 13.54 -8.67
N ALA A 177 12.18 12.79 -8.51
CA ALA A 177 12.16 11.66 -7.60
C ALA A 177 13.21 10.59 -7.96
N ASN A 178 13.94 10.11 -6.95
CA ASN A 178 15.08 9.19 -7.04
C ASN A 178 16.33 9.73 -7.75
N GLU A 179 16.33 11.00 -8.15
CA GLU A 179 17.51 11.68 -8.69
C GLU A 179 18.39 12.21 -7.54
N PRO A 180 19.72 12.32 -7.75
CA PRO A 180 20.59 13.06 -6.83
C PRO A 180 20.09 14.50 -6.62
N ILE A 181 20.33 15.05 -5.42
CA ILE A 181 20.02 16.45 -5.13
C ILE A 181 21.03 17.34 -5.85
N THR A 182 20.68 17.76 -7.07
CA THR A 182 21.45 18.67 -7.91
C THR A 182 21.09 20.14 -7.64
N SER A 183 21.89 21.06 -8.15
CA SER A 183 21.58 22.50 -8.11
C SER A 183 20.30 22.85 -8.85
N GLU A 184 19.99 22.12 -9.92
CA GLU A 184 18.74 22.28 -10.69
C GLU A 184 17.54 21.85 -9.86
N ALA A 185 17.58 20.67 -9.24
CA ALA A 185 16.50 20.22 -8.36
C ALA A 185 16.28 21.18 -7.18
N LEU A 186 17.36 21.70 -6.56
CA LEU A 186 17.24 22.72 -5.52
C LEU A 186 16.65 24.04 -6.03
N HIS A 187 16.99 24.46 -7.25
CA HIS A 187 16.42 25.64 -7.87
C HIS A 187 14.91 25.47 -8.09
N ASP A 188 14.50 24.36 -8.69
CA ASP A 188 13.09 24.03 -8.96
C ASP A 188 12.26 23.97 -7.67
N ILE A 189 12.78 23.32 -6.63
CA ILE A 189 12.16 23.28 -5.31
C ILE A 189 12.04 24.69 -4.72
N THR A 190 13.08 25.51 -4.86
CA THR A 190 13.06 26.91 -4.39
C THR A 190 12.01 27.75 -5.12
N GLU A 191 11.87 27.60 -6.43
CA GLU A 191 10.85 28.31 -7.20
C GLU A 191 9.44 27.85 -6.82
N GLY A 192 9.25 26.54 -6.58
CA GLY A 192 8.03 26.00 -6.01
C GLY A 192 7.70 26.60 -4.63
N GLU A 193 8.70 26.69 -3.76
CA GLU A 193 8.56 27.32 -2.43
C GLU A 193 8.17 28.79 -2.54
N LYS A 194 8.86 29.58 -3.38
CA LYS A 194 8.53 30.98 -3.61
C LYS A 194 7.09 31.17 -4.10
N LYS A 195 6.59 30.25 -4.93
CA LYS A 195 5.21 30.31 -5.43
C LYS A 195 4.17 30.24 -4.31
N ILE A 196 4.43 29.43 -3.28
CA ILE A 196 3.50 29.25 -2.15
C ILE A 196 3.68 30.29 -1.03
N THR A 197 4.86 30.90 -0.92
CA THR A 197 5.19 31.84 0.18
C THR A 197 5.20 33.32 -0.24
N GLY A 198 4.79 33.62 -1.47
CA GLY A 198 4.81 34.98 -2.01
C GLY A 198 6.23 35.52 -2.29
N GLY A 199 7.13 34.65 -2.73
CA GLY A 199 8.48 35.00 -3.19
C GLY A 199 9.58 34.91 -2.12
N LYS A 200 9.26 34.47 -0.90
CA LYS A 200 10.21 34.43 0.22
C LYS A 200 10.68 33.02 0.54
N ARG A 201 11.98 32.86 0.76
CA ARG A 201 12.51 31.61 1.33
C ARG A 201 12.17 31.54 2.81
N VAL A 202 11.68 30.39 3.27
CA VAL A 202 11.32 30.15 4.66
C VAL A 202 12.42 29.38 5.34
N LYS A 203 12.81 29.85 6.54
CA LYS A 203 13.78 29.15 7.38
C LYS A 203 13.18 27.81 7.82
N GLY A 204 13.88 26.71 7.53
CA GLY A 204 13.37 25.36 7.79
C GLY A 204 12.29 24.91 6.81
N GLY A 205 12.07 25.67 5.73
CA GLY A 205 11.14 25.32 4.66
C GLY A 205 11.63 24.17 3.78
N PRO A 206 10.83 23.80 2.77
CA PRO A 206 11.09 22.69 1.84
C PRO A 206 12.49 22.70 1.23
N THR A 207 12.97 23.86 0.78
CA THR A 207 14.33 23.98 0.24
C THR A 207 15.40 23.71 1.31
N SER A 208 15.17 24.19 2.54
CA SER A 208 16.11 23.97 3.64
C SER A 208 16.23 22.48 3.99
N GLN A 209 15.13 21.72 3.89
CA GLN A 209 15.14 20.27 4.10
C GLN A 209 15.95 19.55 3.02
N ALA A 210 15.72 19.89 1.74
CA ALA A 210 16.50 19.32 0.63
C ALA A 210 18.01 19.63 0.75
N GLN A 211 18.35 20.86 1.14
CA GLN A 211 19.76 21.24 1.38
C GLN A 211 20.35 20.54 2.60
N SER A 212 19.57 20.37 3.67
CA SER A 212 20.00 19.64 4.87
C SER A 212 20.34 18.20 4.51
N GLU A 213 19.48 17.53 3.74
CA GLU A 213 19.70 16.15 3.30
C GLU A 213 20.98 16.00 2.45
N LEU A 214 21.21 16.92 1.52
CA LEU A 214 22.46 16.96 0.73
C LEU A 214 23.70 17.22 1.60
N GLY A 215 23.58 18.07 2.62
CA GLY A 215 24.67 18.33 3.57
C GLY A 215 25.00 17.10 4.41
N LYS A 216 23.98 16.41 4.91
CA LYS A 216 24.12 15.19 5.70
C LYS A 216 24.66 14.02 4.87
N SER A 217 24.39 13.95 3.56
CA SER A 217 24.98 12.92 2.69
C SER A 217 26.46 13.12 2.36
N ARG A 218 27.00 14.30 2.67
CA ARG A 218 28.41 14.66 2.43
C ARG A 218 29.26 14.69 3.70
N SER A 219 28.63 14.57 4.87
CA SER A 219 29.26 14.59 6.20
C SER A 219 29.55 13.16 6.65
#